data_AF-A0AAV4ZTJ6-F1
#
_entry.id   AF-A0AAV4ZTJ6-F1
#
_cell.length_a   1.000
_cell.length_b   1.000
_cell.length_c   1.000
_cell.angle_alpha   90.00
_cell.angle_beta   90.00
_cell.angle_gamma   90.00
#
_symmetry.space_group_name_H-M   'P 1'
#
loop_
_entity.id
_entity.type
_entity.pdbx_description
1 polymer ?
#
loop_
_entity_poly.entity_id
_entity_poly.type
_entity_poly.pdbx_seq_one_letter_code
_entity_poly.pdbx_strand_id
1 'polypeptide(L)'
;MLRGVVLVGVFMVSVAAVAGPLPSRADKAAITQWAVQTLVDPYSLRSTAISDVTVVDGRQIVCVEFNARNNYGGYEGVQRTTFVVTPEGLIHGSRARPVTTTATCYAAGVVMRPFPELASIR
;
A
#
# COMPACT_ATOMS: atom_id res chain seq x y z
N MET A 1 39.33 -26.68 -36.86
CA MET A 1 38.29 -25.64 -36.65
C MET A 1 37.60 -25.92 -35.32
N LEU A 2 38.05 -25.28 -34.22
CA LEU A 2 37.45 -25.45 -32.88
C LEU A 2 36.41 -24.33 -32.67
N ARG A 3 35.14 -24.70 -32.45
CA ARG A 3 34.07 -23.76 -32.10
C ARG A 3 34.05 -23.56 -30.58
N GLY A 4 34.48 -22.38 -30.11
CA GLY A 4 34.36 -21.98 -28.71
C GLY A 4 32.93 -21.54 -28.38
N VAL A 5 32.31 -22.19 -27.40
CA VAL A 5 31.02 -21.78 -26.83
C VAL A 5 31.32 -20.80 -25.70
N VAL A 6 30.88 -19.55 -25.85
CA VAL A 6 30.96 -18.53 -24.81
C VAL A 6 29.68 -18.60 -23.97
N LEU A 7 29.82 -19.05 -22.72
CA LEU A 7 28.77 -18.98 -21.70
C LEU A 7 28.65 -17.54 -21.20
N VAL A 8 27.64 -16.81 -21.67
CA VAL A 8 27.28 -15.49 -21.15
C VAL A 8 26.50 -15.69 -19.84
N GLY A 9 27.19 -15.54 -18.71
CA GLY A 9 26.55 -15.53 -17.39
C GLY A 9 25.76 -14.25 -17.17
N VAL A 10 24.44 -14.35 -17.11
CA VAL A 10 23.57 -13.24 -16.72
C VAL A 10 23.62 -13.11 -15.20
N PHE A 11 24.28 -12.07 -14.70
CA PHE A 11 24.22 -11.71 -13.29
C PHE A 11 22.89 -11.00 -13.01
N MET A 12 21.99 -11.66 -12.26
CA MET A 12 20.83 -10.99 -11.67
C MET A 12 21.33 -10.06 -10.56
N VAL A 13 21.29 -8.75 -10.81
CA VAL A 13 21.51 -7.74 -9.77
C VAL A 13 20.19 -7.58 -9.01
N SER A 14 20.13 -8.12 -7.78
CA SER A 14 19.00 -7.88 -6.88
C SER A 14 19.07 -6.44 -6.35
N VAL A 15 18.21 -5.57 -6.87
CA VAL A 15 18.03 -4.23 -6.32
C VAL A 15 17.25 -4.37 -5.00
N ALA A 16 17.92 -4.15 -3.87
CA ALA A 16 17.25 -4.05 -2.59
C ALA A 16 16.35 -2.81 -2.62
N ALA A 17 15.05 -2.99 -2.40
CA ALA A 17 14.12 -1.88 -2.26
C ALA A 17 14.55 -1.01 -1.07
N VAL A 18 14.86 0.26 -1.32
CA VAL A 18 15.14 1.22 -0.24
C VAL A 18 13.80 1.52 0.42
N ALA A 19 13.70 1.25 1.72
CA ALA A 19 12.52 1.58 2.50
C ALA A 19 12.37 3.11 2.57
N GLY A 20 11.20 3.62 2.19
CA GLY A 20 10.89 5.04 2.29
C GLY A 20 10.66 5.51 3.73
N PRO A 21 10.44 6.82 3.97
CA PRO A 21 10.07 7.29 5.30
C PRO A 21 8.70 6.75 5.70
N LEU A 22 8.50 6.49 6.99
CA LEU A 22 7.20 6.07 7.51
C LEU A 22 6.17 7.21 7.35
N PRO A 23 4.89 6.88 7.08
CA PRO A 23 3.80 7.86 7.10
C PRO A 23 3.73 8.60 8.43
N SER A 24 3.42 9.89 8.37
CA SER A 24 3.36 10.73 9.56
C SER A 24 2.21 10.32 10.48
N ARG A 25 2.22 10.81 11.72
CA ARG A 25 1.09 10.60 12.64
C ARG A 25 -0.23 11.17 12.08
N ALA A 26 -0.15 12.30 11.37
CA ALA A 26 -1.31 12.93 10.74
C ALA A 26 -1.85 12.06 9.59
N ASP A 27 -0.97 11.50 8.76
CA ASP A 27 -1.34 10.57 7.68
C ASP A 27 -2.06 9.34 8.23
N LYS A 28 -1.50 8.72 9.26
CA LYS A 28 -2.11 7.57 9.92
C LYS A 28 -3.49 7.90 10.50
N ALA A 29 -3.65 9.06 11.12
CA ALA A 29 -4.93 9.51 11.65
C ALA A 29 -5.96 9.73 10.52
N ALA A 30 -5.56 10.34 9.41
CA ALA A 30 -6.43 10.54 8.25
C ALA A 30 -6.88 9.20 7.62
N ILE A 31 -5.98 8.22 7.52
CA ILE A 31 -6.34 6.87 7.04
C ILE A 31 -7.32 6.18 7.99
N THR A 32 -7.08 6.30 9.29
CA THR A 32 -7.95 5.73 10.34
C THR A 32 -9.35 6.34 10.24
N GLN A 33 -9.43 7.67 10.11
CA GLN A 33 -10.70 8.38 9.92
C GLN A 33 -11.40 7.99 8.62
N TRP A 34 -10.65 7.85 7.52
CA TRP A 34 -11.19 7.36 6.26
C TRP A 34 -11.82 5.97 6.41
N ALA A 35 -11.16 5.06 7.13
CA ALA A 35 -11.67 3.71 7.36
C ALA A 35 -13.00 3.75 8.12
N VAL A 36 -13.09 4.54 9.19
CA VAL A 36 -14.33 4.76 9.95
C VAL A 36 -15.46 5.31 9.09
N GLN A 37 -15.16 6.20 8.15
CA GLN A 37 -16.16 6.85 7.31
C GLN A 37 -16.60 6.02 6.10
N THR A 38 -15.77 5.07 5.66
CA THR A 38 -15.93 4.42 4.36
C THR A 38 -16.26 2.94 4.47
N LEU A 39 -15.75 2.25 5.48
CA LEU A 39 -15.94 0.81 5.63
C LEU A 39 -17.27 0.50 6.30
N VAL A 40 -17.90 -0.60 5.90
CA VAL A 40 -19.16 -1.07 6.46
C VAL A 40 -19.02 -1.38 7.95
N ASP A 41 -17.98 -2.12 8.32
CA ASP A 41 -17.67 -2.49 9.71
C ASP A 41 -16.21 -2.12 10.02
N PRO A 42 -15.94 -0.85 10.37
CA PRO A 42 -14.58 -0.38 10.60
C PRO A 42 -13.92 -0.98 11.84
N TYR A 43 -14.68 -1.55 12.77
CA TYR A 43 -14.16 -2.15 14.00
C TYR A 43 -13.80 -3.64 13.83
N SER A 44 -14.12 -4.22 12.67
CA SER A 44 -13.77 -5.61 12.32
C SER A 44 -12.39 -5.77 11.67
N LEU A 45 -11.66 -4.67 11.49
CA LEU A 45 -10.40 -4.61 10.74
C LEU A 45 -9.36 -5.60 11.27
N ARG A 46 -8.76 -6.35 10.34
CA ARG A 46 -7.65 -7.27 10.59
C ARG A 46 -6.69 -7.30 9.41
N SER A 47 -5.56 -7.97 9.57
CA SER A 47 -4.50 -8.04 8.54
C SER A 47 -4.12 -6.64 8.06
N THR A 48 -3.90 -5.73 9.02
CA THR A 48 -3.67 -4.33 8.72
C THR A 48 -2.19 -4.06 8.48
N ALA A 49 -1.87 -3.44 7.35
CA ALA A 49 -0.53 -2.99 7.05
C ALA A 49 -0.57 -1.62 6.35
N ILE A 50 0.53 -0.89 6.46
CA ILE A 50 0.74 0.41 5.83
C ILE A 50 2.12 0.40 5.18
N SER A 51 2.23 0.94 3.97
CA SER A 51 3.53 1.06 3.32
C SER A 51 4.34 2.21 3.90
N ASP A 52 5.65 2.17 3.68
CA ASP A 52 6.45 3.40 3.67
C ASP A 52 5.91 4.37 2.59
N VAL A 53 6.18 5.67 2.75
CA VAL A 53 5.93 6.65 1.70
C VAL A 53 6.86 6.34 0.54
N THR A 54 6.30 6.10 -0.64
CA THR A 54 7.06 5.74 -1.84
C THR A 54 6.64 6.59 -3.03
N VAL A 55 7.54 6.75 -4.00
CA VAL A 55 7.25 7.51 -5.22
C VAL A 55 6.92 6.53 -6.33
N VAL A 56 5.70 6.61 -6.86
CA VAL A 56 5.29 5.87 -8.05
C VAL A 56 4.74 6.86 -9.07
N ASP A 57 5.23 6.76 -10.31
CA ASP A 57 4.88 7.66 -11.42
C ASP A 57 4.98 9.15 -11.06
N GLY A 58 6.02 9.51 -10.30
CA GLY A 58 6.27 10.89 -9.87
C GLY A 58 5.39 11.38 -8.71
N ARG A 59 4.59 10.50 -8.09
CA ARG A 59 3.67 10.85 -6.99
C ARG A 59 4.09 10.14 -5.71
N GLN A 60 4.12 10.86 -4.60
CA GLN A 60 4.26 10.24 -3.28
C GLN A 60 2.96 9.56 -2.90
N ILE A 61 3.05 8.29 -2.52
CA ILE A 61 1.91 7.46 -2.16
C ILE A 61 2.16 6.72 -0.85
N VAL A 62 1.06 6.36 -0.21
CA VAL A 62 1.01 5.41 0.90
C VAL A 62 -0.05 4.37 0.56
N CYS A 63 0.30 3.10 0.70
CA CYS A 63 -0.61 1.98 0.50
C CYS A 63 -1.08 1.44 1.85
N VAL A 64 -2.34 1.08 1.92
CA VAL A 64 -2.96 0.52 3.12
C VAL A 64 -3.58 -0.80 2.77
N GLU A 65 -3.24 -1.84 3.53
CA GLU A 65 -3.79 -3.17 3.43
C GLU A 65 -4.70 -3.43 4.63
N PHE A 66 -5.85 -4.04 4.37
CA PHE A 66 -6.81 -4.39 5.40
C PHE A 66 -7.77 -5.49 4.95
N ASN A 67 -8.42 -6.14 5.91
CA ASN A 67 -9.55 -7.03 5.68
C ASN A 67 -10.67 -6.64 6.65
N ALA A 68 -11.85 -6.32 6.11
CA ALA A 68 -13.01 -5.86 6.87
C ALA A 68 -14.24 -6.72 6.54
N ARG A 69 -15.22 -6.73 7.45
CA ARG A 69 -16.52 -7.36 7.20
C ARG A 69 -17.37 -6.49 6.27
N ASN A 70 -18.20 -7.16 5.49
CA ASN A 70 -19.24 -6.54 4.67
C ASN A 70 -20.60 -6.52 5.37
N ASN A 71 -21.62 -6.07 4.64
CA ASN A 71 -22.99 -5.95 5.14
C ASN A 71 -23.62 -7.31 5.54
N TYR A 72 -23.02 -8.43 5.14
CA TYR A 72 -23.47 -9.78 5.50
C TYR A 72 -22.67 -10.37 6.68
N GLY A 73 -21.78 -9.58 7.29
CA GLY A 73 -20.95 -9.98 8.43
C GLY A 73 -19.76 -10.87 8.06
N GLY A 74 -19.56 -11.17 6.77
CA GLY A 74 -18.44 -11.96 6.24
C GLY A 74 -17.26 -11.08 5.84
N TYR A 75 -16.05 -11.62 5.91
CA TYR A 75 -14.85 -10.94 5.43
C TYR A 75 -14.68 -11.10 3.92
N GLU A 76 -14.35 -10.00 3.23
CA GLU A 76 -14.24 -9.96 1.77
C GLU A 76 -12.84 -10.32 1.24
N GLY A 77 -11.93 -10.66 2.14
CA GLY A 77 -10.53 -10.93 1.82
C GLY A 77 -9.66 -9.69 1.99
N VAL A 78 -8.35 -9.87 1.82
CA VAL A 78 -7.37 -8.80 1.98
C VAL A 78 -7.49 -7.84 0.80
N GLN A 79 -7.73 -6.57 1.12
CA GLN A 79 -7.83 -5.46 0.18
C GLN A 79 -6.62 -4.55 0.37
N ARG A 80 -6.20 -3.90 -0.73
CA ARG A 80 -5.28 -2.76 -0.67
C ARG A 80 -5.97 -1.52 -1.22
N THR A 81 -5.64 -0.37 -0.67
CA THR A 81 -6.00 0.91 -1.26
C THR A 81 -4.83 1.88 -1.22
N THR A 82 -4.85 2.83 -2.13
CA THR A 82 -3.80 3.82 -2.30
C THR A 82 -4.25 5.16 -1.75
N PHE A 83 -3.34 5.87 -1.09
CA PHE A 83 -3.47 7.28 -0.73
C PHE A 83 -2.33 8.04 -1.39
N VAL A 84 -2.62 9.19 -1.97
CA VAL A 84 -1.59 10.09 -2.49
C VAL A 84 -1.33 11.19 -1.49
N VAL A 85 -0.05 11.41 -1.21
CA VAL A 85 0.42 12.44 -0.31
C VAL A 85 0.47 13.76 -1.07
N THR A 86 -0.25 14.78 -0.59
CA THR A 86 -0.20 16.15 -1.12
C THR A 86 0.09 17.14 0.01
N PRO A 87 0.46 18.40 -0.31
CA PRO A 87 0.64 19.44 0.70
C PRO A 87 -0.61 19.70 1.56
N GLU A 88 -1.80 19.43 1.02
CA GLU A 88 -3.09 19.59 1.68
C GLU A 88 -3.52 18.35 2.48
N GLY A 89 -2.78 17.24 2.37
CA GLY A 89 -3.02 16.00 3.10
C GLY A 89 -3.13 14.76 2.18
N LEU A 90 -3.76 13.71 2.70
CA LEU A 90 -3.94 12.46 1.96
C LEU A 90 -5.19 12.49 1.08
N ILE A 91 -5.03 12.09 -0.18
CA ILE A 91 -6.12 11.88 -1.11
C ILE A 91 -6.28 10.38 -1.36
N HIS A 92 -7.43 9.81 -0.97
CA HIS A 92 -7.76 8.42 -1.26
C HIS A 92 -7.92 8.18 -2.77
N GLY A 93 -7.18 7.20 -3.29
CA GLY A 93 -7.30 6.69 -4.65
C GLY A 93 -8.62 5.94 -4.83
N SER A 94 -9.38 6.30 -5.86
CA SER A 94 -10.65 5.62 -6.15
C SER A 94 -10.88 5.54 -7.66
N ARG A 95 -11.85 4.75 -8.11
CA ARG A 95 -12.22 4.74 -9.54
C ARG A 95 -12.70 6.12 -10.03
N ALA A 96 -13.34 6.90 -9.17
CA ALA A 96 -13.85 8.24 -9.47
C ALA A 96 -12.76 9.32 -9.43
N ARG A 97 -11.63 9.05 -8.79
CA ARG A 97 -10.45 9.90 -8.74
C ARG A 97 -9.25 9.00 -9.01
N PRO A 98 -8.83 8.81 -10.27
CA PRO A 98 -7.70 7.95 -10.63
C PRO A 98 -6.39 8.60 -10.18
N VAL A 99 -6.22 8.65 -8.87
CA VAL A 99 -4.97 8.76 -8.16
C VAL A 99 -4.50 7.32 -8.03
N THR A 100 -3.33 7.00 -8.62
CA THR A 100 -2.64 5.69 -8.59
C THR A 100 -3.51 4.51 -8.15
N THR A 101 -3.93 3.67 -9.11
CA THR A 101 -4.87 2.56 -8.87
C THR A 101 -4.44 1.63 -7.74
N THR A 102 -5.36 0.82 -7.21
CA THR A 102 -5.03 -0.25 -6.24
C THR A 102 -3.89 -1.17 -6.71
N ALA A 103 -3.73 -1.37 -8.02
CA ALA A 103 -2.64 -2.15 -8.59
C ALA A 103 -1.25 -1.54 -8.29
N THR A 104 -1.18 -0.22 -8.10
CA THR A 104 0.04 0.49 -7.70
C THR A 104 0.59 -0.02 -6.36
N CYS A 105 -0.27 -0.47 -5.46
CA CYS A 105 0.16 -1.04 -4.17
C CYS A 105 0.81 -2.42 -4.26
N TYR A 106 0.89 -3.00 -5.46
CA TYR A 106 1.63 -4.23 -5.74
C TYR A 106 2.90 -3.98 -6.55
N ALA A 107 3.23 -2.71 -6.81
CA ALA A 107 4.46 -2.35 -7.52
C ALA A 107 5.71 -2.71 -6.71
N ALA A 108 6.80 -3.01 -7.44
CA ALA A 108 8.11 -3.18 -6.83
C ALA A 108 8.53 -1.91 -6.08
N GLY A 109 8.99 -2.05 -4.84
CA GLY A 109 9.36 -0.91 -3.98
C GLY A 109 8.27 -0.48 -2.98
N VAL A 110 7.05 -1.03 -3.08
CA VAL A 110 6.04 -0.87 -2.01
C VAL A 110 6.36 -1.85 -0.89
N VAL A 111 6.93 -1.35 0.20
CA VAL A 111 7.26 -2.14 1.40
C VAL A 111 6.17 -1.94 2.44
N MET A 112 5.39 -2.98 2.70
CA MET A 112 4.32 -2.97 3.70
C MET A 112 4.86 -3.30 5.09
N ARG A 113 4.36 -2.60 6.12
CA ARG A 113 4.70 -2.82 7.53
C ARG A 113 3.42 -2.89 8.38
N PRO A 114 3.45 -3.52 9.57
CA PRO A 114 2.27 -3.58 10.44
C PRO A 114 1.66 -2.20 10.72
N PHE A 115 0.33 -2.12 10.69
CA PHE A 115 -0.39 -0.89 10.99
C PHE A 115 -1.29 -1.06 12.22
N PRO A 116 -0.71 -0.97 13.44
CA PRO A 116 -1.43 -1.26 14.68
C PRO A 116 -2.55 -0.25 14.95
N GLU A 117 -2.38 1.02 14.58
CA GLU A 117 -3.38 2.06 14.81
C GLU A 117 -4.70 1.72 14.09
N LEU A 118 -4.62 1.21 12.85
CA LEU A 118 -5.78 0.77 12.07
C LEU A 118 -6.42 -0.52 12.62
N ALA A 119 -5.63 -1.42 13.22
CA ALA A 119 -6.17 -2.62 13.89
C ALA A 119 -6.84 -2.32 15.23
N SER A 120 -6.56 -1.16 15.82
CA SER A 120 -7.01 -0.78 17.16
C SER A 120 -8.15 0.24 17.21
N ILE A 121 -8.79 0.51 16.06
CA ILE A 121 -9.95 1.41 16.00
C ILE A 121 -11.07 0.83 16.86
N ARG A 122 -11.65 1.64 17.75
CA ARG A 122 -12.73 1.29 18.68
C ARG A 122 -13.61 2.49 18.96
#